data_AF-A0A1J5U8L5-F1
#
_entry.id   AF-A0A1J5U8L5-F1
#
_cell.length_a   1.000
_cell.length_b   1.000
_cell.length_c   1.000
_cell.angle_alpha   90.00
_cell.angle_beta   90.00
_cell.angle_gamma   90.00
#
_symmetry.space_group_name_H-M   'P 1'
#
loop_
_entity.id
_entity.type
_entity.pdbx_description
1 polymer ?
#
loop_
_entity_poly.entity_id
_entity_poly.type
_entity_poly.pdbx_seq_one_letter_code
_entity_poly.pdbx_strand_id
1 'polypeptide(L)' 'MKGLGQVFKAVTSAMIGVGKREDLIKDFERTEKQGPWPYIIVGFVMTIVFIVAVITVVRLVLPS' A
#
# COMPACT_ATOMS: atom_id res chain seq x y z
N MET A 1 8.43 -2.17 19.05
CA MET A 1 8.08 -2.76 17.73
C MET A 1 6.59 -2.55 17.40
N LYS A 2 6.05 -1.32 17.41
CA LYS A 2 4.60 -1.05 17.27
C LYS A 2 4.17 -0.31 15.98
N GLY A 3 5.10 0.27 15.22
CA GLY A 3 4.77 1.09 14.03
C GLY A 3 4.61 0.31 12.73
N LEU A 4 5.52 -0.63 12.45
CA LEU A 4 5.55 -1.35 11.16
C LEU A 4 4.33 -2.25 10.93
N GLY A 5 3.84 -2.93 11.98
CA GLY A 5 2.64 -3.77 11.89
C GLY A 5 1.35 -2.98 11.63
N GLN A 6 1.28 -1.73 12.10
CA GLN A 6 0.13 -0.87 11.87
C GLN A 6 0.09 -0.36 10.42
N VAL A 7 1.25 -0.02 9.85
CA VAL A 7 1.38 0.38 8.45
C VAL A 7 1.00 -0.77 7.52
N PHE A 8 1.47 -2.00 7.82
CA PHE A 8 1.13 -3.17 7.01
C PHE A 8 -0.38 -3.44 7.04
N LYS A 9 -1.00 -3.38 8.22
CA LYS A 9 -2.44 -3.57 8.38
C LYS A 9 -3.26 -2.52 7.61
N ALA A 10 -2.84 -1.25 7.65
CA ALA A 10 -3.51 -0.16 6.95
C ALA A 10 -3.43 -0.35 5.42
N VAL A 11 -2.26 -0.74 4.91
CA VAL A 11 -2.05 -1.00 3.49
C VAL A 11 -2.87 -2.21 3.02
N THR A 12 -2.86 -3.32 3.77
CA THR A 12 -3.68 -4.50 3.43
C THR A 12 -5.18 -4.22 3.54
N SER A 13 -5.63 -3.46 4.55
CA SER A 13 -7.04 -3.10 4.67
C SER A 13 -7.50 -2.18 3.55
N ALA A 14 -6.66 -1.22 3.13
CA ALA A 14 -6.94 -0.37 1.97
C ALA A 14 -6.99 -1.17 0.66
N MET A 15 -6.11 -2.17 0.48
CA MET A 15 -6.15 -3.08 -0.68
C MET A 15 -7.40 -3.96 -0.73
N ILE A 16 -7.96 -4.32 0.43
CA ILE A 16 -9.23 -5.06 0.54
C ILE A 16 -10.45 -4.11 0.44
N GLY A 17 -10.25 -2.78 0.45
CA GLY A 17 -11.32 -1.79 0.38
C GLY A 17 -11.91 -1.37 1.73
N VAL A 18 -11.32 -1.81 2.84
CA VAL A 18 -11.67 -1.42 4.21
C VAL A 18 -10.81 -0.22 4.64
N GLY A 19 -10.98 0.91 3.96
CA GLY A 19 -10.37 2.18 4.36
C GLY A 19 -11.21 2.83 5.45
N LYS A 20 -10.73 2.85 6.69
CA LYS A 20 -11.39 3.60 7.78
C LYS A 20 -11.30 5.09 7.50
N ARG A 21 -12.43 5.80 7.55
CA ARG A 21 -12.51 7.23 7.24
C ARG A 21 -11.65 8.08 8.18
N GLU A 22 -11.47 7.64 9.42
CA GLU A 22 -10.61 8.34 10.39
C GLU A 22 -9.12 8.30 10.01
N ASP A 23 -8.68 7.21 9.37
CA ASP A 23 -7.30 7.07 8.90
C ASP A 23 -7.06 7.96 7.67
N LEU A 24 -8.04 8.05 6.75
CA LEU A 24 -8.00 8.98 5.62
C LEU A 24 -7.84 10.43 6.07
N ILE A 25 -8.63 10.89 7.05
CA ILE A 25 -8.58 12.28 7.53
C ILE A 25 -7.20 12.59 8.13
N LYS A 26 -6.63 11.67 8.91
CA LYS A 26 -5.26 11.82 9.45
C LYS A 26 -4.20 11.83 8.36
N ASP A 27 -4.38 11.03 7.31
CA ASP A 27 -3.45 10.98 6.19
C ASP A 27 -3.50 12.28 5.38
N PHE A 28 -4.67 12.90 5.22
CA PHE A 28 -4.84 14.23 4.63
C PHE A 28 -4.16 15.32 5.47
N GLU A 29 -4.40 15.38 6.78
CA GLU A 29 -3.75 16.38 7.66
C GLU A 29 -2.22 16.23 7.66
N ARG A 30 -1.69 15.00 7.60
CA ARG A 30 -0.25 14.76 7.45
C ARG A 30 0.28 15.19 6.10
N THR A 31 -0.49 14.95 5.04
CA THR A 31 -0.15 15.36 3.67
C THR A 31 -0.07 16.88 3.55
N GLU A 32 -0.98 17.62 4.20
CA GLU A 32 -0.94 19.09 4.23
C GLU A 32 0.30 19.63 4.94
N LYS A 33 0.78 18.95 6.00
CA LYS A 33 1.93 19.40 6.80
C LYS A 33 3.29 18.95 6.25
N GLN A 34 3.36 17.78 5.62
CA GLN A 34 4.63 17.14 5.25
C GLN A 34 4.75 16.84 3.74
N GLY A 35 3.71 17.15 2.96
CA GLY A 35 3.64 16.88 1.53
C GLY A 35 3.26 15.43 1.19
N PRO A 36 2.79 15.18 -0.04
CA PRO A 36 2.25 13.88 -0.46
C PRO A 36 3.34 12.84 -0.82
N TRP A 37 4.61 13.26 -0.86
CA TRP A 37 5.72 12.44 -1.34
C TRP A 37 5.84 11.05 -0.70
N PRO A 38 5.67 10.87 0.63
CA PRO A 38 5.75 9.54 1.23
C PRO A 38 4.68 8.57 0.70
N TYR A 39 3.46 9.06 0.46
CA TYR A 39 2.36 8.25 -0.06
C TYR A 39 2.57 7.87 -1.53
N ILE A 40 3.11 8.79 -2.33
CA ILE A 40 3.44 8.53 -3.74
C ILE A 40 4.52 7.45 -3.84
N ILE A 41 5.58 7.55 -3.05
CA ILE A 41 6.67 6.56 -3.04
C ILE A 41 6.15 5.19 -2.61
N VAL A 42 5.38 5.13 -1.52
CA VAL A 42 4.79 3.88 -1.03
C VAL A 42 3.83 3.28 -2.06
N GLY A 43 2.98 4.09 -2.67
CA GLY A 43 2.08 3.66 -3.74
C GLY A 43 2.83 3.07 -4.92
N PHE A 44 3.88 3.73 -5.37
CA PHE A 44 4.72 3.27 -6.48
C PHE A 44 5.42 1.94 -6.18
N VAL A 45 5.98 1.79 -4.98
CA VAL A 45 6.59 0.51 -4.54
C VAL A 45 5.55 -0.60 -4.52
N MET A 46 4.35 -0.34 -4.00
CA MET A 46 3.26 -1.32 -3.97
C MET A 46 2.82 -1.74 -5.38
N THR A 47 2.78 -0.81 -6.34
CA THR A 47 2.49 -1.13 -7.75
C THR A 47 3.53 -2.07 -8.35
N ILE A 48 4.82 -1.83 -8.10
CA ILE A 48 5.89 -2.72 -8.57
C ILE A 48 5.73 -4.13 -7.97
N VAL A 49 5.48 -4.22 -6.65
CA VAL A 49 5.26 -5.49 -5.96
C VAL A 49 4.08 -6.24 -6.58
N PHE A 50 2.98 -5.54 -6.87
CA PHE A 50 1.81 -6.14 -7.51
C PHE A 50 2.14 -6.72 -8.90
N ILE A 51 2.87 -5.98 -9.74
CA ILE A 51 3.28 -6.45 -11.07
C ILE A 51 4.16 -7.70 -10.95
N VAL A 52 5.16 -7.69 -10.07
CA VAL A 52 6.02 -8.86 -9.84
C VAL A 52 5.23 -10.07 -9.36
N ALA A 53 4.24 -9.86 -8.48
CA ALA A 53 3.36 -10.92 -8.01
C ALA A 53 2.56 -11.53 -9.17
N VAL A 54 1.96 -10.71 -10.03
CA VAL A 54 1.22 -11.18 -11.22
C VAL A 54 2.14 -11.97 -12.15
N ILE A 55 3.34 -11.45 -12.47
CA ILE A 55 4.33 -12.15 -13.30
C ILE A 55 4.68 -13.51 -12.69
N THR A 56 4.91 -13.55 -11.37
CA THR A 56 5.24 -14.78 -10.65
C THR A 56 4.12 -15.80 -10.77
N VAL A 57 2.86 -15.39 -10.54
CA VAL A 57 1.70 -16.27 -10.69
C VAL A 57 1.59 -16.79 -12.12
N VAL A 58 1.73 -15.92 -13.13
CA VAL A 58 1.68 -16.33 -14.54
C VAL A 58 2.78 -17.34 -14.86
N ARG A 59 4.01 -17.15 -14.37
CA ARG A 59 5.12 -18.08 -14.58
C ARG A 59 4.93 -19.42 -13.87
N LEU A 60 4.28 -19.43 -12.71
CA LEU A 60 3.97 -20.66 -11.97
C LEU A 60 2.83 -21.45 -12.62
N VAL A 61 1.81 -20.76 -13.14
CA VAL A 61 0.60 -21.38 -13.69
C VAL A 61 0.75 -21.75 -15.17
N LEU A 62 1.48 -20.93 -15.93
CA LEU A 62 1.94 -21.25 -17.28
C LEU A 62 3.45 -21.48 -17.25
N PRO A 63 3.92 -22.62 -16.71
CA PRO A 63 5.27 -23.06 -16.98
C PRO A 63 5.33 -23.32 -18.48
N SER A 64 5.89 -22.36 -19.21
CA SER A 64 6.14 -22.49 -20.65
C SER A 64 7.16 -23.58 -20.88
#